data_AF-A0A445HFB8-F1
#
_entry.id   AF-A0A445HFB8-F1
#
_cell.length_a   1.000
_cell.length_b   1.000
_cell.length_c   1.000
_cell.angle_alpha   90.00
_cell.angle_beta   90.00
_cell.angle_gamma   90.00
#
_symmetry.space_group_name_H-M   'P 1'
#
loop_
_entity.id
_entity.type
_entity.pdbx_description
1 polymer ?
#
loop_
_entity_poly.entity_id
_entity_poly.type
_entity_poly.pdbx_seq_one_letter_code
_entity_poly.pdbx_strand_id
1 'polypeptide(L)'
;MFFYIAFVASGALGGFIATTQLIGALANSSRASEVPEILKGLGIDLAAVSLFAFLYFRENKAKNAQVARLSREESLSNLKLRVDEKKIIPVNSLRGIARLVICAGPASFVTESFKRSEPFTDSLLDRGVLVVPFVTDGNSPALEFEETEELATRRKRLWQLAPVYINEWSEWLDEQKKLAGVPSDSPVYLSLRLDGRVRGSGVGYPPWNALVAQLPQVKGMWTGLLDGFDGRV
;
A
#
# COMPACT_ATOMS: atom_id res chain seq x y z
N MET A 1 -14.01 15.71 12.46
CA MET A 1 -14.52 14.78 13.51
C MET A 1 -15.09 15.42 14.78
N PHE A 2 -14.37 16.24 15.57
CA PHE A 2 -14.92 16.83 16.82
C PHE A 2 -16.24 17.59 16.61
N PHE A 3 -16.32 18.39 15.54
CA PHE A 3 -17.50 19.15 15.17
C PHE A 3 -18.76 18.26 15.07
N TYR A 4 -18.77 17.19 14.27
CA TYR A 4 -19.96 16.34 14.14
C TYR A 4 -20.36 15.67 15.45
N ILE A 5 -19.39 15.20 16.23
CA ILE A 5 -19.66 14.57 17.52
C ILE A 5 -20.29 15.57 18.49
N ALA A 6 -19.78 16.80 18.53
CA ALA A 6 -20.34 17.87 19.36
C ALA A 6 -21.80 18.21 18.97
N PHE A 7 -22.11 18.29 17.68
CA PHE A 7 -23.48 18.56 17.22
C PHE A 7 -24.43 17.38 17.42
N VAL A 8 -23.96 16.14 17.23
CA VAL A 8 -24.74 14.94 17.58
C VAL A 8 -25.03 14.92 19.09
N ALA A 9 -24.04 15.20 19.93
CA ALA A 9 -24.22 15.26 21.38
C ALA A 9 -25.19 16.38 21.79
N SER A 10 -25.07 17.57 21.18
CA SER A 10 -25.96 18.70 21.43
C SER A 10 -27.40 18.39 21.01
N GLY A 11 -27.62 17.86 19.81
CA GLY A 11 -28.95 17.50 19.33
C GLY A 11 -29.56 16.31 20.09
N ALA A 12 -28.74 15.36 20.54
CA ALA A 12 -29.22 14.27 21.40
C ALA A 12 -29.68 14.80 22.78
N LEU A 13 -28.94 15.74 23.36
CA LEU A 13 -29.32 16.39 24.62
C LEU A 13 -30.61 17.21 24.46
N GLY A 14 -30.71 18.02 23.40
CA GLY A 14 -31.91 18.77 23.05
C GLY A 14 -33.12 17.85 22.86
N GLY A 15 -32.94 16.77 22.09
CA GLY A 15 -33.98 15.77 21.84
C GLY A 15 -34.44 15.05 23.11
N PHE A 16 -33.53 14.74 24.04
CA PHE A 16 -33.87 14.16 25.33
C PHE A 16 -34.73 15.11 26.17
N ILE A 17 -34.35 16.38 26.24
CA ILE A 17 -35.12 17.42 26.95
C ILE A 17 -36.50 17.60 26.30
N ALA A 18 -36.56 17.75 24.97
CA ALA A 18 -37.81 17.92 24.25
C ALA A 18 -38.74 16.70 24.40
N THR A 19 -38.19 15.48 24.41
CA THR A 19 -38.96 14.26 24.63
C THR A 19 -39.56 14.22 26.04
N THR A 20 -38.78 14.54 27.08
CA THR A 20 -39.29 14.57 28.45
C THR A 20 -40.37 15.66 28.64
N GLN A 21 -40.20 16.83 28.02
CA GLN A 21 -41.21 17.88 28.03
C GLN A 21 -42.47 17.49 27.27
N LEU A 22 -42.34 16.80 26.13
CA LEU A 22 -43.46 16.33 25.32
C LEU A 22 -44.33 15.33 26.09
N ILE A 23 -43.71 14.37 26.79
CA ILE A 23 -44.43 13.43 27.67
C ILE A 23 -45.23 14.19 28.74
N GLY A 24 -44.61 15.19 29.37
CA GLY A 24 -45.29 16.02 30.38
C GLY A 24 -46.44 16.86 29.83
N ALA A 25 -46.31 17.38 28.60
CA ALA A 25 -47.36 18.17 27.94
C ALA A 25 -48.53 17.30 27.47
N LEU A 26 -48.26 16.07 27.00
CA LEU A 26 -49.29 15.12 26.59
C LEU A 26 -50.08 14.53 27.77
N ALA A 27 -49.45 14.40 28.94
CA ALA A 27 -50.08 13.89 30.15
C ALA A 27 -50.96 14.95 30.87
N ASN A 28 -50.89 16.23 30.46
CA ASN A 28 -51.60 17.32 31.12
C ASN A 28 -52.32 18.22 30.11
N SER A 29 -53.66 18.19 30.11
CA SER A 29 -54.51 18.95 29.18
C SER A 29 -54.30 20.47 29.24
N SER A 30 -53.86 21.01 30.38
CA SER A 30 -53.54 22.44 30.52
C SER A 30 -52.31 22.90 29.72
N ARG A 31 -51.46 21.97 29.27
CA ARG A 31 -50.24 22.24 28.50
C ARG A 31 -50.34 21.85 27.02
N ALA A 32 -51.53 21.49 26.55
CA ALA A 32 -51.75 21.00 25.19
C ALA A 32 -51.34 22.02 24.10
N SER A 33 -51.41 23.32 24.38
CA SER A 33 -50.99 24.39 23.46
C SER A 33 -49.47 24.45 23.23
N GLU A 34 -48.65 23.88 24.12
CA GLU A 34 -47.19 23.85 24.02
C GLU A 34 -46.68 22.73 23.09
N VAL A 35 -47.50 21.70 22.85
CA VAL A 35 -47.13 20.47 22.10
C VAL A 35 -46.58 20.77 20.71
N PRO A 36 -47.17 21.64 19.87
CA PRO A 36 -46.65 21.91 18.53
C PRO A 36 -45.25 22.52 18.52
N GLU A 37 -44.94 23.38 19.51
CA GLU A 37 -43.64 24.03 19.63
C GLU A 37 -42.56 23.04 20.10
N ILE A 38 -42.87 22.21 21.10
CA ILE A 38 -41.99 21.13 21.58
C ILE A 38 -41.70 20.14 20.44
N LEU A 39 -42.73 19.76 19.67
CA LEU A 39 -42.59 18.84 18.54
C LEU A 39 -41.71 19.42 17.43
N LYS A 40 -41.82 20.73 17.16
CA LYS A 40 -40.95 21.43 16.20
C LYS A 40 -39.49 21.41 16.66
N GLY A 41 -39.23 21.67 17.95
CA GLY A 41 -37.88 21.58 18.53
C GLY A 41 -37.30 20.17 18.41
N LEU A 42 -38.07 19.15 18.80
CA LEU A 42 -37.68 17.75 18.67
C LEU A 42 -37.37 17.36 17.22
N GLY A 43 -38.17 17.86 16.26
CA GLY A 43 -37.93 17.64 14.84
C GLY A 43 -36.60 18.25 14.36
N ILE A 44 -36.25 19.44 14.84
CA ILE A 44 -34.97 20.09 14.53
C ILE A 44 -33.80 19.28 15.10
N ASP A 45 -33.90 18.85 16.36
CA ASP A 45 -32.86 18.05 17.02
C ASP A 45 -32.63 16.71 16.31
N LEU A 46 -33.71 16.00 15.96
CA LEU A 46 -33.62 14.75 15.21
C LEU A 46 -33.02 14.95 13.80
N ALA A 47 -33.39 16.02 13.11
CA ALA A 47 -32.82 16.35 11.81
C ALA A 47 -31.32 16.66 11.91
N ALA A 48 -30.92 17.45 12.92
CA ALA A 48 -29.53 17.77 13.18
C ALA A 48 -28.71 16.51 13.49
N VAL A 49 -29.16 15.67 14.43
CA VAL A 49 -28.49 14.41 14.78
C VAL A 49 -28.34 13.52 13.55
N SER A 50 -29.41 13.36 12.76
CA SER A 50 -29.40 12.51 11.56
C SER A 50 -28.40 13.00 10.52
N LEU A 51 -28.38 14.31 10.24
CA LEU A 51 -27.45 14.91 9.27
C LEU A 51 -26.00 14.76 9.73
N PHE A 52 -25.70 15.11 10.98
CA PHE A 52 -24.33 15.06 11.48
C PHE A 52 -23.82 13.64 11.68
N ALA A 53 -24.68 12.70 12.09
CA ALA A 53 -24.35 11.28 12.11
C ALA A 53 -24.02 10.76 10.70
N PHE A 54 -24.84 11.09 9.70
CA PHE A 54 -24.57 10.73 8.30
C PHE A 54 -23.23 11.28 7.80
N LEU A 55 -22.96 12.57 8.04
CA LEU A 55 -21.69 13.20 7.65
C LEU A 55 -20.50 12.55 8.38
N TYR A 56 -20.65 12.24 9.67
CA TYR A 56 -19.62 11.53 10.44
C TYR A 56 -19.31 10.16 9.86
N PHE A 57 -20.32 9.33 9.56
CA PHE A 57 -20.10 8.02 8.96
C PHE A 57 -19.41 8.11 7.61
N ARG A 58 -19.80 9.08 6.77
CA ARG A 58 -19.19 9.31 5.46
C ARG A 58 -17.72 9.73 5.57
N GLU A 59 -17.42 10.70 6.44
CA GLU A 59 -16.04 11.16 6.68
C GLU A 59 -15.19 10.04 7.29
N ASN A 60 -15.72 9.29 8.25
CA ASN A 60 -15.00 8.18 8.90
C ASN A 60 -14.66 7.08 7.89
N LYS A 61 -15.58 6.73 6.99
CA LYS A 61 -15.33 5.78 5.91
C LYS A 61 -14.20 6.27 4.98
N ALA A 62 -14.23 7.54 4.59
CA ALA A 62 -13.19 8.13 3.74
C ALA A 62 -11.82 8.18 4.43
N LYS A 63 -11.80 8.60 5.71
CA LYS A 63 -10.58 8.63 6.54
C LYS A 63 -9.98 7.23 6.69
N ASN A 64 -10.79 6.23 7.02
CA ASN A 64 -10.33 4.85 7.18
C ASN A 64 -9.75 4.30 5.89
N ALA A 65 -10.35 4.60 4.74
CA ALA A 65 -9.80 4.22 3.44
C ALA A 65 -8.42 4.88 3.17
N GLN A 66 -8.26 6.15 3.54
CA GLN A 66 -6.97 6.85 3.43
C GLN A 66 -5.91 6.27 4.37
N VAL A 67 -6.24 6.05 5.64
CA VAL A 67 -5.34 5.44 6.63
C VAL A 67 -4.91 4.05 6.18
N ALA A 68 -5.86 3.22 5.71
CA ALA A 68 -5.53 1.90 5.18
C ALA A 68 -4.59 1.99 3.97
N ARG A 69 -4.75 2.98 3.10
CA ARG A 69 -3.83 3.20 1.97
C ARG A 69 -2.44 3.62 2.44
N LEU A 70 -2.34 4.57 3.37
CA LEU A 70 -1.07 5.05 3.91
C LEU A 70 -0.33 3.93 4.64
N SER A 71 -1.04 3.17 5.48
CA SER A 71 -0.49 2.02 6.19
C SER A 71 0.08 0.96 5.23
N ARG A 72 -0.59 0.70 4.09
CA ARG A 72 -0.04 -0.19 3.04
C ARG A 72 1.24 0.36 2.39
N GLU A 73 1.27 1.67 2.11
CA GLU A 73 2.46 2.31 1.54
C GLU A 73 3.62 2.35 2.55
N GLU A 74 3.31 2.48 3.84
CA GLU A 74 4.27 2.52 4.94
C GLU A 74 4.84 1.13 5.26
N SER A 75 4.01 0.09 5.32
CA SER A 75 4.44 -1.28 5.66
C SER A 75 5.48 -1.81 4.67
N LEU A 76 5.21 -1.69 3.36
CA LEU A 76 6.19 -2.02 2.31
C LEU A 76 7.47 -1.19 2.46
N SER A 77 7.34 0.09 2.80
CA SER A 77 8.49 1.00 2.85
C SER A 77 9.49 0.66 3.96
N ASN A 78 9.04 -0.02 5.01
CA ASN A 78 9.86 -0.41 6.16
C ASN A 78 10.54 -1.77 5.99
N LEU A 79 10.07 -2.59 5.04
CA LEU A 79 10.69 -3.88 4.71
C LEU A 79 12.17 -3.73 4.35
N LYS A 80 12.96 -4.73 4.72
CA LYS A 80 14.42 -4.66 4.62
C LYS A 80 14.93 -5.42 3.41
N LEU A 81 15.91 -4.82 2.76
CA LEU A 81 16.61 -5.35 1.60
C LEU A 81 18.12 -5.33 1.88
N ARG A 82 18.82 -6.35 1.39
CA ARG A 82 20.28 -6.40 1.36
C ARG A 82 20.75 -5.95 -0.01
N VAL A 83 21.57 -4.91 -0.02
CA VAL A 83 22.22 -4.36 -1.23
C VAL A 83 23.58 -5.00 -1.44
N ASP A 84 24.30 -5.21 -0.34
CA ASP A 84 25.63 -5.83 -0.33
C ASP A 84 25.79 -6.65 0.96
N GLU A 85 26.83 -7.48 1.06
CA GLU A 85 27.06 -8.40 2.18
C GLU A 85 26.98 -7.72 3.55
N LYS A 86 27.39 -6.45 3.63
CA LYS A 86 27.43 -5.66 4.87
C LYS A 86 26.31 -4.62 5.00
N LYS A 87 25.49 -4.42 3.96
CA LYS A 87 24.58 -3.28 3.88
C LYS A 87 23.13 -3.72 3.73
N ILE A 88 22.36 -3.47 4.79
CA ILE A 88 20.91 -3.66 4.83
C ILE A 88 20.25 -2.28 4.88
N ILE A 89 19.28 -2.07 4.01
CA ILE A 89 18.51 -0.83 3.93
C ILE A 89 17.01 -1.12 3.93
N PRO A 90 16.17 -0.22 4.44
CA PRO A 90 14.74 -0.28 4.17
C PRO A 90 14.41 0.07 2.72
N VAL A 91 13.30 -0.45 2.20
CA VAL A 91 12.75 -0.14 0.87
C VAL A 91 12.60 1.36 0.65
N ASN A 92 12.23 2.13 1.69
CA ASN A 92 12.08 3.58 1.60
C ASN A 92 13.38 4.32 1.24
N SER A 93 14.55 3.73 1.50
CA SER A 93 15.84 4.34 1.18
C SER A 93 16.12 4.39 -0.32
N LEU A 94 15.37 3.61 -1.10
CA LEU A 94 15.46 3.60 -2.56
C LEU A 94 14.54 4.64 -3.21
N ARG A 95 13.74 5.38 -2.43
CA ARG A 95 12.89 6.44 -2.96
C ARG A 95 13.74 7.58 -3.54
N GLY A 96 13.41 7.99 -4.75
CA GLY A 96 14.19 8.94 -5.56
C GLY A 96 15.43 8.34 -6.21
N ILE A 97 15.82 7.12 -5.83
CA ILE A 97 17.03 6.45 -6.31
C ILE A 97 16.65 5.38 -7.33
N ALA A 98 15.83 4.39 -6.98
CA ALA A 98 15.52 3.26 -7.85
C ALA A 98 14.03 2.86 -7.82
N ARG A 99 13.58 2.19 -8.87
CA ARG A 99 12.26 1.60 -9.00
C ARG A 99 12.36 0.11 -8.70
N LEU A 100 11.61 -0.37 -7.72
CA LEU A 100 11.62 -1.80 -7.39
C LEU A 100 10.56 -2.57 -8.15
N VAL A 101 10.93 -3.74 -8.65
CA VAL A 101 10.01 -4.77 -9.12
C VAL A 101 10.18 -6.00 -8.23
N ILE A 102 9.13 -6.37 -7.51
CA ILE A 102 9.11 -7.53 -6.62
C ILE A 102 8.48 -8.69 -7.39
N CYS A 103 9.19 -9.80 -7.49
CA CYS A 103 8.71 -11.06 -8.08
C CYS A 103 8.50 -12.05 -6.94
N ALA A 104 7.25 -12.36 -6.61
CA ALA A 104 6.90 -13.19 -5.46
C ALA A 104 6.20 -14.49 -5.89
N GLY A 105 6.77 -15.65 -5.54
CA GLY A 105 6.17 -16.94 -5.84
C GLY A 105 7.11 -18.12 -5.62
N PRO A 106 6.76 -19.31 -6.11
CA PRO A 106 7.64 -20.48 -6.05
C PRO A 106 8.99 -20.24 -6.73
N ALA A 107 10.02 -20.99 -6.35
CA ALA A 107 11.36 -20.83 -6.92
C ALA A 107 11.37 -20.94 -8.46
N SER A 108 10.59 -21.87 -9.03
CA SER A 108 10.45 -22.06 -10.48
C SER A 108 9.89 -20.82 -11.18
N PHE A 109 8.87 -20.19 -10.59
CA PHE A 109 8.26 -18.97 -11.11
C PHE A 109 9.26 -17.80 -11.07
N VAL A 110 9.99 -17.64 -9.97
CA VAL A 110 11.00 -16.58 -9.85
C VAL A 110 12.11 -16.77 -10.89
N THR A 111 12.66 -17.98 -11.02
CA THR A 111 13.68 -18.26 -12.05
C THR A 111 13.16 -17.95 -13.47
N GLU A 112 11.95 -18.37 -13.81
CA GLU A 112 11.39 -18.10 -15.14
C GLU A 112 11.12 -16.60 -15.36
N SER A 113 10.66 -15.88 -14.33
CA SER A 113 10.46 -14.44 -14.38
C SER A 113 11.75 -13.70 -14.76
N PHE A 114 12.87 -14.14 -14.19
CA PHE A 114 14.20 -13.61 -14.47
C PHE A 114 14.69 -13.98 -15.87
N LYS A 115 14.46 -15.21 -16.34
CA LYS A 115 14.75 -15.60 -17.73
C LYS A 115 14.00 -14.69 -18.72
N ARG A 116 12.74 -14.38 -18.44
CA ARG A 116 11.94 -13.45 -19.27
C ARG A 116 12.43 -12.00 -19.23
N SER A 117 13.18 -11.60 -18.20
CA SER A 117 13.73 -10.24 -18.10
C SER A 117 15.06 -10.07 -18.82
N GLU A 118 15.78 -11.17 -19.11
CA GLU A 118 17.11 -11.15 -19.72
C GLU A 118 17.24 -10.20 -20.92
N PRO A 119 16.34 -10.24 -21.94
CA PRO A 119 16.45 -9.37 -23.12
C PRO A 119 16.31 -7.87 -22.81
N PHE A 120 15.79 -7.53 -21.62
CA PHE A 120 15.45 -6.18 -21.21
C PHE A 120 16.40 -5.62 -20.13
N THR A 121 17.35 -6.42 -19.64
CA THR A 121 18.18 -6.10 -18.45
C THR A 121 18.84 -4.73 -18.53
N ASP A 122 19.58 -4.45 -19.61
CA ASP A 122 20.28 -3.17 -19.77
C ASP A 122 19.29 -1.99 -19.87
N SER A 123 18.19 -2.20 -20.60
CA SER A 123 17.14 -1.18 -20.73
C SER A 123 16.42 -0.90 -19.42
N LEU A 124 16.26 -1.91 -18.56
CA LEU A 124 15.68 -1.81 -17.22
C LEU A 124 16.64 -1.07 -16.28
N LEU A 125 17.94 -1.38 -16.35
CA LEU A 125 19.00 -0.70 -15.61
C LEU A 125 19.08 0.79 -15.97
N ASP A 126 19.04 1.15 -17.25
CA ASP A 126 19.01 2.57 -17.69
C ASP A 126 17.80 3.35 -17.15
N ARG A 127 16.75 2.63 -16.76
CA ARG A 127 15.51 3.15 -16.15
C ARG A 127 15.49 2.97 -14.64
N GLY A 128 16.59 2.51 -14.05
CA GLY A 128 16.74 2.34 -12.62
C GLY A 128 15.84 1.30 -12.02
N VAL A 129 15.52 0.25 -12.75
CA VAL A 129 14.72 -0.85 -12.24
C VAL A 129 15.63 -1.85 -11.54
N LEU A 130 15.34 -2.10 -10.27
CA LEU A 130 15.94 -3.15 -9.46
C LEU A 130 14.90 -4.21 -9.18
N VAL A 131 15.31 -5.47 -9.14
CA VAL A 131 14.39 -6.60 -8.98
C VAL A 131 14.65 -7.32 -7.65
N VAL A 132 13.56 -7.61 -6.94
CA VAL A 132 13.57 -8.35 -5.67
C VAL A 132 12.95 -9.72 -5.92
N PRO A 133 13.76 -10.80 -6.01
CA PRO A 133 13.26 -12.16 -6.02
C PRO A 133 12.80 -12.53 -4.61
N PHE A 134 11.50 -12.78 -4.41
CA PHE A 134 10.94 -13.24 -3.15
C PHE A 134 10.34 -14.64 -3.33
N VAL A 135 11.03 -15.65 -2.81
CA VAL A 135 10.61 -17.04 -2.96
C VAL A 135 9.70 -17.45 -1.80
N THR A 136 8.53 -17.99 -2.11
CA THR A 136 7.48 -18.28 -1.12
C THR A 136 7.37 -19.76 -0.72
N ASP A 137 7.99 -20.67 -1.47
CA ASP A 137 7.91 -22.12 -1.25
C ASP A 137 9.05 -22.65 -0.35
N GLY A 138 9.88 -21.76 0.21
CA GLY A 138 11.02 -22.12 1.05
C GLY A 138 12.21 -22.71 0.28
N ASN A 139 12.12 -22.83 -1.04
CA ASN A 139 13.22 -23.28 -1.88
C ASN A 139 14.16 -22.11 -2.22
N SER A 140 15.38 -22.42 -2.63
CA SER A 140 16.29 -21.42 -3.20
C SER A 140 16.03 -21.29 -4.71
N PRO A 141 15.93 -20.06 -5.26
CA PRO A 141 15.77 -19.89 -6.69
C PRO A 141 17.07 -20.27 -7.39
N ALA A 142 16.99 -21.15 -8.39
CA ALA A 142 18.11 -21.48 -9.26
C ALA A 142 18.32 -20.33 -10.25
N LEU A 143 19.02 -19.28 -9.83
CA LEU A 143 19.39 -18.12 -10.65
C LEU A 143 20.77 -18.36 -11.32
N GLU A 144 20.96 -19.54 -11.88
CA GLU A 144 22.13 -19.87 -12.71
C GLU A 144 21.86 -19.33 -14.12
N PHE A 145 22.77 -18.47 -14.61
CA PHE A 145 22.71 -17.90 -15.95
C PHE A 145 23.91 -18.50 -16.67
N GLU A 146 23.70 -19.11 -17.83
CA GLU A 146 24.74 -19.75 -18.64
C GLU A 146 25.56 -18.71 -19.42
N GLU A 147 26.33 -17.85 -18.73
CA GLU A 147 27.39 -17.05 -19.34
C GLU A 147 28.57 -16.89 -18.36
N THR A 148 29.80 -16.83 -18.90
CA THR A 148 31.10 -16.86 -18.22
C THR A 148 31.08 -16.28 -16.80
N GLU A 149 31.43 -17.11 -15.81
CA GLU A 149 31.14 -16.96 -14.37
C GLU A 149 31.45 -15.56 -13.76
N GLU A 150 32.41 -14.81 -14.29
CA GLU A 150 32.79 -13.50 -13.72
C GLU A 150 31.86 -12.34 -14.13
N LEU A 151 31.41 -12.29 -15.39
CA LEU A 151 30.56 -11.21 -15.92
C LEU A 151 29.10 -11.37 -15.49
N ALA A 152 28.62 -12.62 -15.48
CA ALA A 152 27.27 -12.96 -15.02
C ALA A 152 27.10 -12.70 -13.52
N THR A 153 28.11 -13.02 -12.68
CA THR A 153 28.05 -12.77 -11.23
C THR A 153 28.07 -11.28 -10.90
N ARG A 154 28.83 -10.48 -11.66
CA ARG A 154 28.82 -9.02 -11.52
C ARG A 154 27.46 -8.45 -11.95
N ARG A 155 26.99 -8.70 -13.16
CA ARG A 155 25.68 -8.18 -13.62
C ARG A 155 24.55 -8.59 -12.68
N LYS A 156 24.47 -9.85 -12.24
CA LYS A 156 23.45 -10.31 -11.26
C LYS A 156 23.45 -9.51 -9.96
N ARG A 157 24.62 -9.17 -9.41
CA ARG A 157 24.74 -8.39 -8.17
C ARG A 157 24.26 -6.93 -8.33
N LEU A 158 24.31 -6.38 -9.54
CA LEU A 158 24.06 -4.95 -9.80
C LEU A 158 22.59 -4.61 -10.13
N TRP A 159 21.68 -5.57 -10.24
CA TRP A 159 20.26 -5.25 -10.45
C TRP A 159 19.31 -5.99 -9.52
N GLN A 160 19.84 -6.87 -8.66
CA GLN A 160 19.07 -7.71 -7.76
C GLN A 160 19.27 -7.28 -6.31
N LEU A 161 18.17 -7.22 -5.55
CA LEU A 161 18.21 -6.97 -4.12
C LEU A 161 17.58 -8.13 -3.38
N ALA A 162 18.26 -8.62 -2.34
CA ALA A 162 17.79 -9.76 -1.57
C ALA A 162 16.89 -9.29 -0.41
N PRO A 163 15.68 -9.83 -0.24
CA PRO A 163 14.84 -9.54 0.92
C PRO A 163 15.51 -10.06 2.20
N VAL A 164 15.38 -9.27 3.28
CA VAL A 164 15.84 -9.61 4.63
C VAL A 164 14.63 -9.67 5.55
N TYR A 165 14.69 -10.51 6.59
CA TYR A 165 13.56 -10.80 7.48
C TYR A 165 12.38 -11.39 6.68
N ILE A 166 12.59 -12.58 6.12
CA ILE A 166 11.64 -13.26 5.23
C ILE A 166 10.24 -13.37 5.84
N ASN A 167 10.13 -13.53 7.16
CA ASN A 167 8.84 -13.55 7.84
C ASN A 167 8.05 -12.24 7.67
N GLU A 168 8.70 -11.07 7.81
CA GLU A 168 8.05 -9.76 7.61
C GLU A 168 7.58 -9.59 6.16
N TRP A 169 8.38 -10.07 5.21
CA TRP A 169 8.01 -10.07 3.79
C TRP A 169 6.83 -11.00 3.50
N SER A 170 6.81 -12.20 4.08
CA SER A 170 5.70 -13.16 3.93
C SER A 170 4.41 -12.60 4.51
N GLU A 171 4.44 -12.09 5.75
CA GLU A 171 3.28 -11.49 6.41
C GLU A 171 2.72 -10.32 5.60
N TRP A 172 3.62 -9.43 5.14
CA TRP A 172 3.22 -8.31 4.29
C TRP A 172 2.58 -8.78 2.99
N LEU A 173 3.19 -9.75 2.30
CA LEU A 173 2.69 -10.25 1.02
C LEU A 173 1.32 -10.91 1.18
N ASP A 174 1.14 -11.72 2.22
CA ASP A 174 -0.11 -12.41 2.52
C ASP A 174 -1.23 -11.41 2.83
N GLU A 175 -0.93 -10.35 3.58
CA GLU A 175 -1.86 -9.25 3.80
C GLU A 175 -2.26 -8.57 2.48
N GLN A 176 -1.28 -8.28 1.61
CA GLN A 176 -1.57 -7.66 0.31
C GLN A 176 -2.43 -8.55 -0.59
N LYS A 177 -2.12 -9.86 -0.65
CA LYS A 177 -2.90 -10.84 -1.43
C LYS A 177 -4.32 -10.96 -0.92
N LYS A 178 -4.50 -11.07 0.41
CA LYS A 178 -5.82 -11.12 1.05
C LYS A 178 -6.66 -9.89 0.74
N LEU A 179 -6.08 -8.69 0.82
CA LEU A 179 -6.77 -7.44 0.51
C LEU A 179 -7.15 -7.34 -0.98
N ALA A 180 -6.34 -7.89 -1.88
CA ALA A 180 -6.59 -7.92 -3.31
C ALA A 180 -7.53 -9.06 -3.75
N GLY A 181 -7.92 -9.97 -2.85
CA GLY A 181 -8.69 -11.17 -3.19
C GLY A 181 -7.90 -12.17 -4.05
N VAL A 182 -6.57 -12.16 -3.95
CA VAL A 182 -5.67 -13.06 -4.67
C VAL A 182 -5.38 -14.29 -3.79
N PRO A 183 -5.44 -15.52 -4.33
CA PRO A 183 -5.08 -16.72 -3.59
C PRO A 183 -3.64 -16.66 -3.04
N SER A 184 -3.40 -17.22 -1.86
CA SER A 184 -2.09 -17.15 -1.18
C SER A 184 -0.98 -17.84 -1.98
N ASP A 185 -1.28 -18.92 -2.70
CA ASP A 185 -0.37 -19.69 -3.55
C ASP A 185 -0.08 -19.04 -4.90
N SER A 186 -0.87 -18.02 -5.30
CA SER A 186 -0.71 -17.39 -6.60
C SER A 186 0.62 -16.63 -6.69
N PRO A 187 1.43 -16.85 -7.73
CA PRO A 187 2.60 -16.03 -7.97
C PRO A 187 2.16 -14.63 -8.40
N VAL A 188 2.82 -13.60 -7.88
CA VAL A 188 2.47 -12.21 -8.14
C VAL A 188 3.71 -11.37 -8.41
N TYR A 189 3.48 -10.24 -9.04
CA TYR A 189 4.48 -9.18 -9.12
C TYR A 189 3.93 -7.86 -8.60
N LEU A 190 4.86 -7.01 -8.15
CA LEU A 190 4.60 -5.61 -7.85
C LEU A 190 5.68 -4.75 -8.48
N SER A 191 5.30 -3.59 -9.02
CA SER A 191 6.22 -2.59 -9.56
C SER A 191 6.01 -1.27 -8.84
N LEU A 192 7.10 -0.66 -8.40
CA LEU A 192 7.10 0.62 -7.69
C LEU A 192 7.58 1.74 -8.60
N ARG A 193 7.07 2.94 -8.34
CA ARG A 193 7.59 4.20 -8.90
C ARG A 193 8.84 4.63 -8.12
N LEU A 194 9.53 5.66 -8.64
CA LEU A 194 10.68 6.25 -7.94
C LEU A 194 10.30 6.82 -6.58
N ASP A 195 9.07 7.30 -6.37
CA ASP A 195 8.61 7.79 -5.06
C ASP A 195 8.28 6.65 -4.06
N GLY A 196 8.47 5.39 -4.46
CA GLY A 196 8.21 4.20 -3.65
C GLY A 196 6.74 3.76 -3.63
N ARG A 197 5.85 4.43 -4.37
CA ARG A 197 4.44 4.03 -4.47
C ARG A 197 4.24 2.92 -5.49
N VAL A 198 3.23 2.09 -5.28
CA VAL A 198 2.86 1.03 -6.23
C VAL A 198 2.41 1.66 -7.56
N ARG A 199 3.11 1.30 -8.64
CA ARG A 199 2.77 1.64 -10.03
C ARG A 199 1.76 0.65 -10.60
N GLY A 200 1.99 -0.63 -10.37
CA GLY A 200 1.18 -1.72 -10.88
C GLY A 200 1.54 -3.03 -10.19
N SER A 201 0.55 -3.90 -10.06
CA SER A 201 0.69 -5.25 -9.48
C SER A 201 -0.23 -6.20 -10.24
N GLY A 202 0.06 -7.50 -10.18
CA GLY A 202 -0.77 -8.51 -10.83
C GLY A 202 -0.33 -9.93 -10.51
N VAL A 203 -1.17 -10.89 -10.89
CA VAL A 203 -0.86 -12.32 -10.84
C VAL A 203 -0.01 -12.69 -12.06
N GLY A 204 1.00 -13.53 -11.86
CA GLY A 204 1.94 -13.96 -12.88
C GLY A 204 3.15 -13.04 -13.02
N TYR A 205 3.76 -13.02 -14.21
CA TYR A 205 5.05 -12.38 -14.45
C TYR A 205 4.95 -10.86 -14.62
N PRO A 206 5.98 -10.09 -14.23
CA PRO A 206 6.06 -8.68 -14.57
C PRO A 206 6.08 -8.46 -16.09
N PRO A 207 5.39 -7.42 -16.59
CA PRO A 207 5.39 -7.08 -18.01
C PRO A 207 6.68 -6.31 -18.38
N TRP A 208 7.81 -7.00 -18.44
CA TRP A 208 9.16 -6.43 -18.63
C TRP A 208 9.25 -5.45 -19.81
N ASN A 209 8.73 -5.84 -20.98
CA ASN A 209 8.69 -4.99 -22.17
C ASN A 209 7.91 -3.68 -21.92
N ALA A 210 6.76 -3.76 -21.24
CA ALA A 210 5.96 -2.57 -20.94
C ALA A 210 6.67 -1.63 -19.94
N LEU A 211 7.41 -2.19 -18.98
CA LEU A 211 8.23 -1.39 -18.07
C LEU A 211 9.32 -0.62 -18.82
N VAL A 212 10.00 -1.27 -19.77
CA VAL A 212 10.98 -0.60 -20.64
C VAL A 212 10.32 0.47 -21.52
N ALA A 213 9.17 0.19 -22.10
CA ALA A 213 8.48 1.14 -22.99
C ALA A 213 7.98 2.39 -22.25
N GLN A 214 7.55 2.24 -20.99
CA GLN A 214 6.83 3.31 -20.27
C GLN A 214 7.65 4.07 -19.23
N LEU A 215 8.74 3.50 -18.73
CA LEU A 215 9.52 4.13 -17.67
C LEU A 215 10.57 5.08 -18.29
N PRO A 216 10.70 6.31 -17.75
CA PRO A 216 11.74 7.22 -18.21
C PRO A 216 13.11 6.77 -17.72
N GLN A 217 14.12 6.96 -18.56
CA GLN A 217 15.53 6.76 -18.20
C GLN A 217 15.92 7.69 -17.05
N VAL A 218 16.91 7.27 -16.26
CA VAL A 218 17.42 8.09 -15.16
C VAL A 218 18.93 8.23 -15.30
N LYS A 219 19.40 9.46 -15.49
CA LYS A 219 20.82 9.77 -15.64
C LYS A 219 21.46 9.95 -14.27
N GLY A 220 22.67 9.42 -14.08
CA GLY A 220 23.46 9.63 -12.85
C GLY A 220 22.93 8.91 -11.60
N MET A 221 22.10 7.88 -11.77
CA MET A 221 21.43 7.16 -10.67
C MET A 221 22.40 6.36 -9.79
N TRP A 222 23.48 5.86 -10.38
CA TRP A 222 24.34 4.85 -9.76
C TRP A 222 25.42 5.41 -8.84
N THR A 223 25.31 6.67 -8.43
CA THR A 223 26.26 7.28 -7.49
C THR A 223 25.76 7.14 -6.05
N GLY A 224 26.67 6.86 -5.09
CA GLY A 224 26.36 6.87 -3.66
C GLY A 224 25.84 5.55 -3.10
N LEU A 225 24.53 5.42 -2.82
CA LEU A 225 23.96 4.24 -2.15
C LEU A 225 24.13 2.94 -2.97
N LEU A 226 24.13 3.09 -4.30
CA LEU A 226 24.21 2.04 -5.31
C LEU A 226 25.50 2.14 -6.15
N ASP A 227 26.58 2.67 -5.56
CA ASP A 227 27.86 2.79 -6.24
C ASP A 227 28.36 1.42 -6.73
N GLY A 228 28.83 1.37 -7.98
CA GLY A 228 29.22 0.14 -8.68
C GLY A 228 28.10 -0.60 -9.43
N PHE A 229 26.85 -0.15 -9.36
CA PHE A 229 25.71 -0.76 -10.08
C PHE A 229 25.57 -0.35 -11.56
N ASP A 230 26.32 0.65 -12.04
CA ASP A 230 26.32 1.07 -13.45
C ASP A 230 27.16 0.17 -14.38
N GLY A 231 27.88 -0.80 -13.82
CA GLY A 231 28.77 -1.68 -14.57
C GLY A 231 29.98 -0.98 -15.19
N ARG A 232 30.24 0.29 -14.87
CA ARG A 232 31.41 1.04 -15.33
C ARG A 232 32.49 0.97 -14.26
N VAL A 233 33.69 0.59 -14.68
CA VAL A 233 34.92 0.59 -13.86
C VAL A 233 35.66 1.89 -14.12
#